data_AF-A0A1I6II14-F1
#
_entry.id   AF-A0A1I6II14-F1
#
_cell.length_a   1.000
_cell.length_b   1.000
_cell.length_c   1.000
_cell.angle_alpha   90.00
_cell.angle_beta   90.00
_cell.angle_gamma   90.00
#
_symmetry.space_group_name_H-M   'P 1'
#
loop_
_entity.id
_entity.type
_entity.pdbx_description
1 polymer ?
#
loop_
_entity_poly.entity_id
_entity_poly.type
_entity_poly.pdbx_seq_one_letter_code
_entity_poly.pdbx_strand_id
1 'polypeptide(L)'
;MIRRMGRPGLIGMAARTAVVAGTATAVSGSVQRHQQEKYQQQAQADAYEQQQQQAQMDAAAQQAAQQAFAQQQYAQQQAAAAAPPAAAPAVDIVAELQKLGALKEQGILSDAEFAAAKAKLLG
;
A
#
# COMPACT_ATOMS: atom_id res chain seq x y z
N MET A 1 -93.40 15.02 34.84
CA MET A 1 -92.71 15.30 33.56
C MET A 1 -91.53 14.35 33.42
N ILE A 2 -91.56 13.47 32.43
CA ILE A 2 -90.55 12.43 32.18
C ILE A 2 -89.38 13.04 31.40
N ARG A 3 -88.15 12.89 31.88
CA ARG A 3 -86.95 12.95 31.03
C ARG A 3 -85.99 11.82 31.39
N ARG A 4 -85.88 10.87 30.47
CA ARG A 4 -84.87 9.82 30.43
C ARG A 4 -83.55 10.49 30.03
N MET A 5 -82.53 10.45 30.89
CA MET A 5 -81.17 10.78 30.50
C MET A 5 -80.40 9.48 30.24
N GLY A 6 -79.76 9.43 29.07
CA GLY A 6 -79.38 8.22 28.37
C GLY A 6 -78.38 7.34 29.13
N ARG A 7 -78.60 6.02 28.99
CA ARG A 7 -77.64 4.99 29.36
C ARG A 7 -76.35 5.25 28.56
N PRO A 8 -75.16 5.18 29.18
CA PRO A 8 -73.89 5.32 28.47
C PRO A 8 -73.80 4.19 27.44
N GLY A 9 -74.04 4.53 26.18
CA GLY A 9 -74.01 3.57 25.08
C GLY A 9 -72.60 3.05 24.86
N LEU A 10 -72.51 1.86 24.28
CA LEU A 10 -71.27 1.19 23.83
C LEU A 10 -70.36 2.10 22.97
N ILE A 11 -70.94 3.16 22.39
CA ILE A 11 -70.24 4.22 21.63
C ILE A 11 -69.25 5.01 22.52
N GLY A 12 -69.55 5.25 23.80
CA GLY A 12 -68.66 5.97 24.71
C GLY A 12 -67.43 5.17 25.16
N MET A 13 -67.55 3.83 25.20
CA MET A 13 -66.45 2.92 25.51
C MET A 13 -65.50 2.75 24.31
N ALA A 14 -66.03 2.68 23.09
CA ALA A 14 -65.21 2.57 21.87
C ALA A 14 -64.37 3.84 21.58
N ALA A 15 -64.87 5.03 21.93
CA ALA A 15 -64.13 6.28 21.72
C ALA A 15 -62.95 6.45 22.69
N ARG A 16 -63.06 5.96 23.93
CA ARG A 16 -62.01 6.13 24.96
C ARG A 16 -60.84 5.16 24.77
N THR A 17 -61.06 3.96 24.24
CA THR A 17 -59.97 3.04 23.86
C THR A 17 -59.16 3.56 22.68
N ALA A 18 -59.78 4.26 21.73
CA ALA A 18 -59.06 4.84 20.59
C ALA A 18 -58.03 5.92 21.00
N VAL A 19 -58.35 6.75 22.00
CA VAL A 19 -57.45 7.83 22.48
C VAL A 19 -56.36 7.30 23.42
N VAL A 20 -56.70 6.36 24.30
CA VAL A 20 -55.72 5.72 25.21
C VAL A 20 -54.81 4.75 24.45
N ALA A 21 -55.33 4.00 23.48
CA ALA A 21 -54.49 3.19 22.59
C ALA A 21 -53.62 4.08 21.69
N GLY A 22 -54.14 5.19 21.18
CA GLY A 22 -53.40 6.11 20.30
C GLY A 22 -52.17 6.74 20.95
N THR A 23 -52.16 6.94 22.28
CA THR A 23 -50.99 7.46 23.02
C THR A 23 -50.08 6.35 23.55
N ALA A 24 -50.63 5.17 23.88
CA ALA A 24 -49.83 4.00 24.22
C ALA A 24 -48.98 3.50 23.02
N THR A 25 -49.50 3.56 21.80
CA THR A 25 -48.73 3.23 20.59
C THR A 25 -47.65 4.28 20.29
N ALA A 26 -47.88 5.56 20.61
CA ALA A 26 -46.89 6.63 20.42
C ALA A 26 -45.70 6.49 21.38
N VAL A 27 -45.94 6.16 22.66
CA VAL A 27 -44.86 5.99 23.65
C VAL A 27 -44.11 4.66 23.44
N SER A 28 -44.79 3.54 23.20
CA SER A 28 -44.10 2.27 22.86
C SER A 28 -43.35 2.35 21.53
N GLY A 29 -43.89 3.07 20.55
CA GLY A 29 -43.20 3.32 19.28
C GLY A 29 -41.94 4.17 19.43
N SER A 30 -41.93 5.11 20.38
CA SER A 30 -40.74 5.93 20.67
C SER A 30 -39.61 5.13 21.32
N VAL A 31 -39.93 4.27 22.28
CA VAL A 31 -38.94 3.39 22.93
C VAL A 31 -38.42 2.33 21.95
N GLN A 32 -39.29 1.78 21.09
CA GLN A 32 -38.89 0.84 20.05
C GLN A 32 -38.00 1.50 19.00
N ARG A 33 -38.28 2.75 18.58
CA ARG A 33 -37.37 3.53 17.72
C ARG A 33 -36.05 3.81 18.38
N HIS A 34 -36.05 4.20 19.66
CA HIS A 34 -34.81 4.53 20.35
C HIS A 34 -33.92 3.30 20.56
N GLN A 35 -34.51 2.13 20.84
CA GLN A 35 -33.77 0.87 20.81
C GLN A 35 -33.22 0.57 19.41
N GLN A 36 -34.04 0.69 18.36
CA GLN A 36 -33.58 0.48 16.99
C GLN A 36 -32.46 1.44 16.57
N GLU A 37 -32.54 2.72 16.93
CA GLU A 37 -31.49 3.71 16.70
C GLU A 37 -30.20 3.33 17.42
N LYS A 38 -30.29 2.85 18.67
CA LYS A 38 -29.13 2.39 19.42
C LYS A 38 -28.46 1.17 18.79
N TYR A 39 -29.24 0.18 18.37
CA TYR A 39 -28.72 -0.99 17.64
C TYR A 39 -28.12 -0.61 16.29
N GLN A 40 -28.73 0.33 15.57
CA GLN A 40 -28.19 0.86 14.31
C GLN A 40 -26.88 1.64 14.52
N GLN A 41 -26.79 2.45 15.57
CA GLN A 41 -25.55 3.15 15.92
C GLN A 41 -24.44 2.18 16.33
N GLN A 42 -24.76 1.15 17.12
CA GLN A 42 -23.78 0.11 17.49
C GLN A 42 -23.28 -0.64 16.25
N ALA A 43 -24.19 -1.07 15.37
CA ALA A 43 -23.80 -1.74 14.13
C ALA A 43 -22.94 -0.86 13.21
N GLN A 44 -23.20 0.46 13.16
CA GLN A 44 -22.35 1.40 12.42
C GLN A 44 -20.97 1.57 13.08
N ALA A 45 -20.90 1.64 14.41
CA ALA A 45 -19.64 1.72 15.13
C ALA A 45 -18.77 0.47 14.91
N ASP A 46 -19.36 -0.72 15.03
CA ASP A 46 -18.67 -1.99 14.80
C ASP A 46 -18.15 -2.11 13.35
N ALA A 47 -18.94 -1.65 12.38
CA ALA A 47 -18.52 -1.61 10.98
C ALA A 47 -17.33 -0.65 10.76
N TYR A 48 -17.35 0.50 11.45
CA TYR A 48 -16.26 1.48 11.37
C TYR A 48 -14.97 0.94 12.00
N GLU A 49 -15.06 0.25 13.14
CA GLU A 49 -13.91 -0.38 13.80
C GLU A 49 -13.30 -1.50 12.95
N GLN A 50 -14.12 -2.34 12.32
CA GLN A 50 -13.61 -3.36 11.38
C GLN A 50 -12.88 -2.72 10.19
N GLN A 51 -13.45 -1.65 9.62
CA GLN A 51 -12.83 -0.95 8.51
C GLN A 51 -11.48 -0.34 8.92
N GLN A 52 -11.38 0.19 10.14
CA GLN A 52 -10.14 0.76 10.66
C GLN A 52 -9.07 -0.31 10.90
N GLN A 53 -9.45 -1.49 11.40
CA GLN A 53 -8.53 -2.63 11.54
C GLN A 53 -8.01 -3.12 10.19
N GLN A 54 -8.89 -3.21 9.19
CA GLN A 54 -8.50 -3.64 7.85
C GLN A 54 -7.51 -2.65 7.21
N ALA A 55 -7.76 -1.35 7.34
CA ALA A 55 -6.86 -0.32 6.85
C ALA A 55 -5.48 -0.35 7.54
N GLN A 56 -5.41 -0.65 8.85
CA GLN A 56 -4.12 -0.84 9.53
C GLN A 56 -3.37 -2.08 9.03
N MET A 57 -4.09 -3.17 8.76
CA MET A 57 -3.49 -4.39 8.20
C MET A 57 -2.91 -4.15 6.80
N ASP A 58 -3.64 -3.43 5.95
CA ASP A 58 -3.18 -3.09 4.60
C ASP A 58 -1.95 -2.15 4.64
N ALA A 59 -1.95 -1.18 5.56
CA ALA A 59 -0.79 -0.31 5.76
C ALA A 59 0.45 -1.09 6.24
N ALA A 60 0.27 -2.03 7.18
CA ALA A 60 1.35 -2.89 7.65
C ALA A 60 1.87 -3.82 6.54
N ALA A 61 0.98 -4.38 5.73
CA ALA A 61 1.34 -5.23 4.59
C ALA A 61 2.17 -4.46 3.54
N GLN A 62 1.81 -3.21 3.25
CA GLN A 62 2.57 -2.36 2.33
C GLN A 62 3.98 -2.04 2.86
N GLN A 63 4.12 -1.80 4.17
CA GLN A 63 5.44 -1.60 4.79
C GLN A 63 6.30 -2.87 4.74
N ALA A 64 5.71 -4.05 4.99
CA ALA A 64 6.42 -5.31 4.88
C ALA A 64 6.86 -5.60 3.43
N ALA A 65 6.01 -5.29 2.44
CA ALA A 65 6.35 -5.45 1.03
C ALA A 65 7.52 -4.55 0.60
N GLN A 66 7.57 -3.29 1.07
CA GLN A 66 8.71 -2.40 0.79
C GLN A 66 10.01 -2.91 1.39
N GLN A 67 9.97 -3.45 2.61
CA GLN A 67 11.16 -4.04 3.24
C GLN A 67 11.64 -5.28 2.47
N ALA A 68 10.73 -6.13 2.00
CA ALA A 68 11.07 -7.30 1.19
C ALA A 68 11.72 -6.89 -0.15
N PHE A 69 11.19 -5.85 -0.81
CA PHE A 69 11.76 -5.34 -2.07
C PHE A 69 13.16 -4.76 -1.86
N ALA A 70 13.36 -3.99 -0.79
CA ALA A 70 14.68 -3.45 -0.44
C ALA A 70 15.70 -4.59 -0.20
N GLN A 71 15.30 -5.64 0.52
CA GLN A 71 16.19 -6.78 0.82
C GLN A 71 16.62 -7.53 -0.45
N GLN A 72 15.72 -7.72 -1.41
CA GLN A 72 16.07 -8.32 -2.70
C GLN A 72 17.07 -7.45 -3.49
N GLN A 73 16.92 -6.13 -3.44
CA GLN A 73 17.82 -5.22 -4.14
C GLN A 73 19.25 -5.26 -3.56
N TYR A 74 19.40 -5.36 -2.23
CA TYR A 74 20.71 -5.54 -1.60
C TYR A 74 21.35 -6.89 -1.96
N ALA A 75 20.57 -7.97 -1.99
CA ALA A 75 21.09 -9.30 -2.35
C ALA A 75 21.61 -9.34 -3.80
N GLN A 76 20.93 -8.68 -4.75
CA GLN A 76 21.37 -8.64 -6.14
C GLN A 76 22.66 -7.83 -6.33
N GLN A 77 22.82 -6.74 -5.59
CA GLN A 77 24.05 -5.93 -5.65
C GLN A 77 25.26 -6.68 -5.07
N GLN A 78 25.05 -7.49 -4.03
CA GLN A 78 26.12 -8.28 -3.44
C GLN A 78 26.55 -9.45 -4.34
N ALA A 79 25.63 -10.03 -5.11
CA ALA A 79 25.96 -11.02 -6.14
C ALA A 79 26.77 -10.42 -7.31
N ALA A 80 26.48 -9.18 -7.71
CA ALA A 80 27.24 -8.50 -8.77
C ALA A 80 28.69 -8.16 -8.35
N ALA A 81 28.93 -7.86 -7.07
CA ALA A 81 30.26 -7.59 -6.54
C ALA A 81 31.14 -8.85 -6.39
N ALA A 82 30.54 -10.04 -6.35
CA ALA A 82 31.25 -11.32 -6.26
C ALA A 82 31.56 -11.95 -7.63
N ALA A 83 31.08 -11.35 -8.73
CA ALA A 83 31.51 -11.77 -10.05
C ALA A 83 33.01 -11.42 -10.21
N PRO A 84 33.89 -12.38 -10.56
CA PRO A 84 35.26 -12.04 -10.92
C PRO A 84 35.19 -11.00 -12.04
N PRO A 85 36.02 -9.94 -12.02
CA PRO A 85 36.03 -8.98 -13.11
C PRO A 85 36.16 -9.76 -14.40
N ALA A 86 35.19 -9.58 -15.30
CA ALA A 86 35.28 -10.10 -16.66
C ALA A 86 36.69 -9.77 -17.14
N ALA A 87 37.43 -10.80 -17.56
CA ALA A 87 38.82 -10.66 -17.96
C ALA A 87 38.95 -9.38 -18.79
N ALA A 88 39.75 -8.43 -18.29
CA ALA A 88 40.07 -7.22 -19.05
C ALA A 88 40.42 -7.67 -20.48
N PRO A 89 39.94 -6.98 -21.53
CA PRO A 89 40.26 -7.36 -22.90
C PRO A 89 41.76 -7.58 -22.92
N ALA A 90 42.18 -8.82 -23.21
CA ALA A 90 43.59 -9.18 -23.22
C ALA A 90 44.27 -8.11 -24.05
N VAL A 91 45.15 -7.33 -23.43
CA VAL A 91 45.79 -6.19 -24.08
C VAL A 91 46.43 -6.77 -25.33
N ASP A 92 45.86 -6.43 -26.48
CA ASP A 92 46.30 -7.02 -27.73
C ASP A 92 47.67 -6.42 -28.03
N ILE A 93 48.70 -7.21 -27.74
CA ILE A 93 50.10 -6.84 -27.90
C ILE A 93 50.33 -6.31 -29.33
N VAL A 94 49.59 -6.84 -30.32
CA VAL A 94 49.68 -6.38 -31.71
C VAL A 94 49.10 -4.97 -31.86
N ALA A 95 47.96 -4.67 -31.23
CA ALA A 95 47.34 -3.35 -31.26
C ALA A 95 48.21 -2.28 -30.56
N GLU A 96 48.88 -2.64 -29.46
CA GLU A 96 49.78 -1.73 -28.75
C GLU A 96 51.10 -1.49 -29.52
N LEU A 97 51.64 -2.52 -30.20
CA LEU A 97 52.77 -2.34 -31.12
C LEU A 97 52.44 -1.41 -32.30
N GLN A 98 51.22 -1.49 -32.86
CA GLN A 98 50.76 -0.58 -33.90
C GLN A 98 50.66 0.86 -33.41
N LYS A 99 50.13 1.07 -32.20
CA LYS A 99 50.05 2.41 -31.58
C LYS A 99 51.43 3.03 -31.37
N LEU A 100 52.40 2.25 -30.89
CA LEU A 100 53.78 2.69 -30.73
C LEU A 100 54.42 3.06 -32.07
N GLY A 101 54.12 2.32 -33.14
CA GLY A 101 54.59 2.61 -34.50
C GLY A 101 54.07 3.95 -35.02
N ALA A 102 52.76 4.20 -34.86
CA ALA A 102 52.14 5.47 -35.27
C ALA A 102 52.74 6.67 -34.52
N LEU A 103 53.02 6.53 -33.22
CA LEU A 103 53.63 7.60 -32.43
C LEU A 103 55.09 7.88 -32.83
N LYS A 104 55.83 6.85 -33.27
CA LYS A 104 57.17 7.02 -33.85
C LYS A 104 57.10 7.78 -35.18
N GLU A 105 56.16 7.41 -36.07
CA GLU A 105 55.97 8.10 -37.36
C GLU A 105 55.56 9.56 -37.19
N GLN A 106 54.79 9.87 -36.15
CA GLN A 106 54.45 11.23 -35.76
C GLN A 106 55.62 12.01 -35.13
N GLY A 107 56.76 11.36 -34.92
CA GLY A 107 57.94 11.95 -34.26
C GLY A 107 57.74 12.21 -32.76
N ILE A 108 56.69 11.65 -32.16
CA ILE A 108 56.37 11.79 -30.73
C ILE A 108 57.27 10.87 -29.89
N LEU A 109 57.66 9.73 -30.46
CA LEU A 109 58.59 8.77 -29.86
C LEU A 109 59.87 8.71 -30.69
N SER A 110 61.01 8.74 -30.02
CA SER A 110 62.30 8.47 -30.66
C SER A 110 62.49 6.98 -30.97
N ASP A 111 63.36 6.65 -31.92
CA ASP A 111 63.71 5.25 -32.25
C ASP A 111 64.16 4.44 -31.03
N ALA A 112 64.90 5.08 -30.12
CA ALA A 112 65.40 4.45 -28.90
C ALA A 112 64.25 4.11 -27.93
N GLU A 113 63.31 5.03 -27.74
CA GLU A 113 62.15 4.82 -26.87
C GLU A 113 61.17 3.79 -27.45
N PHE A 114 60.97 3.79 -28.77
CA PHE A 114 60.19 2.77 -29.46
C PHE A 114 60.78 1.36 -29.28
N ALA A 115 62.10 1.21 -29.43
CA ALA A 115 62.76 -0.07 -29.25
C ALA A 115 62.65 -0.60 -27.82
N ALA A 116 62.80 0.27 -26.81
CA ALA A 116 62.64 -0.07 -25.41
C ALA A 116 61.19 -0.51 -25.06
N ALA A 117 60.20 0.21 -25.58
CA ALA A 117 58.78 -0.12 -25.38
C ALA A 117 58.41 -1.45 -26.05
N LYS A 118 58.89 -1.70 -27.27
CA LYS A 118 58.70 -2.98 -27.97
C LYS A 118 59.35 -4.15 -27.24
N ALA A 119 60.57 -3.97 -26.73
CA ALA A 119 61.26 -5.00 -25.94
C ALA A 119 60.52 -5.32 -24.64
N LYS A 120 59.94 -4.30 -23.99
CA LYS A 120 59.12 -4.48 -22.78
C LYS A 120 57.79 -5.21 -23.05
N LEU A 121 57.27 -5.10 -24.27
CA LEU A 121 56.02 -5.75 -24.67
C LEU A 121 56.18 -7.21 -25.11
N LEU A 122 57.37 -7.57 -25.62
CA LEU A 122 57.68 -8.90 -26.18
C LEU A 122 58.67 -9.73 -25.35
N GLY A 123 59.25 -9.12 -24.31
CA GLY A 123 60.32 -9.69 -23.48
C GLY A 123 59.84 -10.23 -22.16
#